data_AF-A0A645IWB8-F1
#
_entry.id   AF-A0A645IWB8-F1
#
_cell.length_a   1.000
_cell.length_b   1.000
_cell.length_c   1.000
_cell.angle_alpha   90.00
_cell.angle_beta   90.00
_cell.angle_gamma   90.00
#
_symmetry.space_group_name_H-M   'P 1'
#
loop_
_entity.id
_entity.type
_entity.pdbx_description
1 polymer ?
#
loop_
_entity_poly.entity_id
_entity_poly.type
_entity_poly.pdbx_seq_one_letter_code
_entity_poly.pdbx_strand_id
1 'polypeptide(L)'
;MTGSLFFGAVDEFNRRMSEMPAYDHVILSLRGMPSVDVSGVQTMLELCQGLKEAGRTVAFCGMTESVRTYFDRAGITALVGESAYFWSADLAILDLLKAEAEACVLPVCN
;
A
#
# COMPACT_ATOMS: atom_id res chain seq x y z
N MET A 1 9.75 -5.44 -0.06
CA MET A 1 11.04 -4.71 0.00
C MET A 1 11.82 -5.24 1.21
N THR A 2 13.16 -5.32 1.13
CA THR A 2 14.02 -5.79 2.24
C THR A 2 15.08 -4.74 2.56
N GLY A 3 15.20 -4.33 3.82
CA GLY A 3 15.99 -3.18 4.30
C GLY A 3 15.11 -2.09 4.92
N SER A 4 15.70 -1.06 5.53
CA SER A 4 14.93 0.09 6.06
C SER A 4 14.33 0.93 4.93
N LEU A 5 13.19 1.56 5.20
CA LEU A 5 12.53 2.44 4.24
C LEU A 5 13.28 3.77 4.21
N PHE A 6 14.13 3.92 3.21
CA PHE A 6 14.82 5.15 2.87
C PHE A 6 14.33 5.68 1.52
N PHE A 7 14.60 6.95 1.24
CA PHE A 7 14.27 7.63 -0.02
C PHE A 7 14.53 6.76 -1.27
N GLY A 8 15.71 6.12 -1.36
CA GLY A 8 16.07 5.29 -2.52
C GLY A 8 15.22 4.03 -2.73
N ALA A 9 14.58 3.50 -1.69
CA ALA A 9 13.70 2.34 -1.82
C ALA A 9 12.34 2.73 -2.42
N VAL A 10 11.88 3.97 -2.15
CA VAL A 10 10.64 4.52 -2.71
C VAL A 10 10.86 5.02 -4.14
N ASP A 11 12.02 5.60 -4.44
CA ASP A 11 12.39 5.97 -5.82
C ASP A 11 12.42 4.75 -6.75
N GLU A 12 13.07 3.67 -6.32
CA GLU A 12 13.10 2.42 -7.08
C GLU A 12 11.69 1.83 -7.24
N PHE A 13 10.83 1.99 -6.23
CA PHE A 13 9.43 1.63 -6.34
C PHE A 13 8.72 2.46 -7.42
N ASN A 14 8.78 3.79 -7.35
CA ASN A 14 8.16 4.71 -8.30
C ASN A 14 8.62 4.43 -9.74
N ARG A 15 9.92 4.22 -9.93
CA ARG A 15 10.50 3.88 -11.24
C ARG A 15 9.89 2.60 -11.79
N ARG A 16 9.85 1.52 -11.00
CA ARG A 16 9.22 0.25 -11.40
C ARG A 16 7.73 0.42 -11.72
N MET A 17 7.00 1.19 -10.93
CA MET A 17 5.58 1.43 -11.17
C MET A 17 5.32 2.22 -12.46
N SER A 18 6.25 3.08 -12.89
CA SER A 18 6.14 3.81 -14.17
C SER A 18 6.32 2.91 -15.40
N GLU A 19 7.02 1.78 -15.22
CA GLU A 19 7.33 0.81 -16.28
C GLU A 19 6.30 -0.35 -16.33
N MET A 20 5.40 -0.43 -15.34
CA MET A 20 4.40 -1.51 -15.26
C MET A 20 3.15 -1.22 -16.11
N PRO A 21 2.57 -2.26 -16.77
CA PRO A 21 1.27 -2.15 -17.44
C PRO A 21 0.15 -1.79 -16.45
N ALA A 22 -1.06 -1.52 -16.93
CA ALA A 22 -2.20 -1.13 -16.10
C ALA A 22 -2.36 -2.06 -14.87
N TYR A 23 -2.37 -1.45 -13.69
CA TYR A 23 -2.62 -2.08 -12.40
C TYR A 23 -3.65 -1.25 -11.62
N ASP A 24 -4.52 -1.94 -10.90
CA ASP A 24 -5.61 -1.35 -10.11
C ASP A 24 -5.30 -1.39 -8.60
N HIS A 25 -4.56 -2.41 -8.17
CA HIS A 25 -4.27 -2.70 -6.77
C HIS A 25 -2.77 -2.95 -6.55
N VAL A 26 -2.21 -2.40 -5.48
CA VAL A 26 -0.81 -2.56 -5.08
C VAL A 26 -0.72 -3.13 -3.67
N ILE A 27 0.03 -4.21 -3.48
CA ILE A 27 0.33 -4.75 -2.14
C ILE A 27 1.81 -4.52 -1.81
N LEU A 28 2.07 -3.75 -0.76
CA LEU A 28 3.40 -3.44 -0.24
C LEU A 28 3.74 -4.33 0.97
N SER A 29 4.64 -5.29 0.77
CA SER A 29 5.19 -6.12 1.86
C SER A 29 6.38 -5.43 2.54
N LEU A 30 6.17 -5.04 3.80
CA LEU A 30 7.14 -4.35 4.66
C LEU A 30 7.83 -5.29 5.68
N ARG A 31 7.69 -6.61 5.56
CA ARG A 31 8.35 -7.58 6.49
C ARG A 31 9.86 -7.42 6.59
N GLY A 32 10.51 -7.01 5.51
CA GLY A 32 11.96 -6.79 5.51
C GLY A 32 12.38 -5.44 6.08
N MET A 33 11.46 -4.69 6.69
CA MET A 33 11.62 -3.27 6.98
C MET A 33 11.30 -2.97 8.44
N PRO A 34 12.29 -3.13 9.34
CA PRO A 34 12.07 -2.98 10.78
C PRO A 34 11.90 -1.51 11.22
N SER A 35 12.30 -0.56 10.37
CA SER A 35 12.26 0.87 10.64
C SER A 35 12.08 1.71 9.38
N VAL A 36 11.58 2.92 9.58
CA VAL A 36 11.38 3.98 8.58
C VAL A 36 11.84 5.30 9.17
N ASP A 37 12.49 6.15 8.37
CA ASP A 37 12.84 7.52 8.75
C ASP A 37 11.79 8.54 8.27
N VAL A 38 11.91 9.79 8.71
CA VAL A 38 10.92 10.85 8.38
C VAL A 38 10.78 11.04 6.88
N SER A 39 11.90 11.03 6.13
CA SER A 39 11.87 11.13 4.67
C SER A 39 11.13 9.96 4.02
N GLY A 40 11.36 8.73 4.47
CA GLY A 40 10.72 7.54 3.94
C GLY A 40 9.21 7.53 4.17
N VAL A 41 8.73 7.96 5.35
CA VAL A 41 7.29 8.09 5.58
C VAL A 41 6.68 9.17 4.69
N GLN A 42 7.35 10.31 4.53
CA GLN A 42 6.86 11.40 3.69
C GLN A 42 6.74 10.97 2.23
N THR A 43 7.76 10.31 1.68
CA THR A 43 7.70 9.80 0.30
C THR A 43 6.63 8.70 0.14
N MET A 44 6.41 7.88 1.16
CA MET A 44 5.30 6.90 1.15
C MET A 44 3.93 7.57 1.15
N LEU A 45 3.76 8.68 1.87
CA LEU A 45 2.53 9.44 1.85
C LEU A 45 2.24 10.00 0.46
N GLU A 46 3.25 10.62 -0.18
CA GLU A 46 3.17 11.14 -1.55
C GLU A 46 2.83 10.03 -2.56
N LEU A 47 3.44 8.85 -2.40
CA LEU A 47 3.10 7.68 -3.20
C LEU A 47 1.62 7.29 -3.04
N CYS A 48 1.13 7.19 -1.80
CA CYS A 48 -0.25 6.82 -1.54
C CYS A 48 -1.24 7.84 -2.11
N GLN A 49 -0.89 9.13 -2.06
CA GLN A 49 -1.69 10.20 -2.68
C GLN A 49 -1.74 10.02 -4.20
N GLY A 50 -0.59 9.83 -4.85
CA GLY A 50 -0.54 9.61 -6.30
C GLY A 50 -1.32 8.37 -6.74
N LEU A 51 -1.26 7.28 -5.97
CA LEU A 51 -2.07 6.09 -6.24
C LEU A 51 -3.56 6.39 -6.11
N LYS A 52 -3.98 7.08 -5.05
CA LYS A 52 -5.38 7.45 -4.83
C LYS A 52 -5.92 8.38 -5.92
N GLU A 53 -5.14 9.37 -6.34
CA GLU A 53 -5.48 10.28 -7.43
C GLU A 53 -5.62 9.56 -8.78
N ALA A 54 -4.81 8.51 -8.99
CA ALA A 54 -4.92 7.63 -10.15
C ALA A 54 -6.08 6.61 -10.06
N GLY A 55 -6.90 6.66 -9.01
CA GLY A 55 -8.00 5.70 -8.78
C GLY A 55 -7.54 4.30 -8.37
N ARG A 56 -6.28 4.17 -7.93
CA ARG A 56 -5.66 2.91 -7.53
C ARG A 56 -5.65 2.76 -6.03
N THR A 57 -5.63 1.52 -5.56
CA THR A 57 -5.60 1.21 -4.12
C THR A 57 -4.27 0.61 -3.70
N VAL A 58 -3.92 0.81 -2.43
CA VAL A 58 -2.72 0.27 -1.81
C VAL A 58 -3.08 -0.48 -0.54
N ALA A 59 -2.49 -1.64 -0.35
CA ALA A 59 -2.54 -2.43 0.87
C ALA A 59 -1.12 -2.64 1.39
N PHE A 60 -0.96 -2.62 2.71
CA PHE A 60 0.31 -2.86 3.37
C PHE A 60 0.27 -4.16 4.14
N CYS A 61 1.35 -4.94 4.10
CA CYS A 61 1.41 -6.18 4.87
C CYS A 61 2.73 -6.41 5.59
N GLY A 62 2.61 -7.05 6.75
CA GLY A 62 3.74 -7.53 7.55
C GLY A 62 4.66 -6.43 8.06
N MET A 63 4.12 -5.26 8.38
CA MET A 63 4.88 -4.19 9.04
C MET A 63 4.98 -4.43 10.55
N THR A 64 6.01 -3.85 11.16
CA THR A 64 6.10 -3.77 12.62
C THR A 64 5.20 -2.67 13.17
N GLU A 65 4.84 -2.77 14.45
CA GLU A 65 4.04 -1.75 15.15
C GLU A 65 4.74 -0.38 15.18
N SER A 66 6.08 -0.37 15.23
CA SER A 66 6.87 0.85 15.14
C SER A 66 6.61 1.58 13.82
N VAL A 67 6.73 0.89 12.68
CA VAL A 67 6.48 1.46 11.35
C VAL A 67 5.02 1.89 11.20
N ARG A 68 4.09 1.08 11.74
CA ARG A 68 2.66 1.40 11.75
C ARG A 68 2.37 2.72 12.47
N THR A 69 2.94 2.93 13.65
CA THR A 69 2.78 4.16 14.43
C THR A 69 3.28 5.39 13.65
N TYR A 70 4.37 5.25 12.90
CA TYR A 70 4.88 6.33 12.05
C TYR A 70 3.92 6.65 10.89
N PHE A 71 3.33 5.62 10.28
CA PHE A 71 2.34 5.80 9.21
C PHE A 71 1.06 6.47 9.70
N ASP A 72 0.59 6.09 10.89
CA ASP A 72 -0.57 6.72 11.53
C ASP A 72 -0.30 8.22 11.78
N ARG A 73 0.88 8.55 12.34
CA ARG A 73 1.27 9.94 12.65
C ARG A 73 1.47 10.80 11.42
N ALA A 74 1.96 10.22 10.32
CA ALA A 74 2.12 10.92 9.05
C ALA A 74 0.81 11.05 8.26
N GLY A 75 -0.29 10.45 8.72
CA GLY A 75 -1.58 10.53 8.05
C GLY A 75 -1.77 9.55 6.90
N ILE A 76 -0.85 8.59 6.71
CA ILE A 76 -1.00 7.54 5.68
C ILE A 76 -2.23 6.70 5.99
N THR A 77 -2.41 6.27 7.24
CA THR A 77 -3.58 5.49 7.66
C THR A 77 -4.89 6.22 7.46
N ALA A 78 -4.91 7.54 7.72
CA ALA A 78 -6.09 8.36 7.45
C ALA A 78 -6.40 8.45 5.95
N LEU A 79 -5.38 8.38 5.09
CA LEU A 79 -5.51 8.45 3.64
C LEU A 79 -6.02 7.14 3.01
N VAL A 80 -5.46 5.99 3.44
CA VAL A 80 -5.71 4.66 2.85
C VAL A 80 -6.78 3.86 3.61
N GLY A 81 -7.04 4.20 4.87
CA GLY A 81 -7.96 3.48 5.75
C GLY A 81 -7.32 2.32 6.53
N GLU A 82 -7.96 1.95 7.64
CA GLU A 82 -7.51 0.84 8.50
C GLU A 82 -7.57 -0.52 7.80
N SER A 83 -8.53 -0.71 6.89
CA SER A 83 -8.68 -1.94 6.10
C SER A 83 -7.52 -2.20 5.14
N ALA A 84 -6.66 -1.22 4.90
CA ALA A 84 -5.48 -1.39 4.05
C ALA A 84 -4.34 -2.16 4.74
N TYR A 85 -4.44 -2.44 6.04
CA TYR A 85 -3.36 -3.05 6.83
C TYR A 85 -3.61 -4.53 7.10
N PHE A 86 -2.69 -5.37 6.64
CA PHE A 86 -2.78 -6.82 6.76
C PHE A 86 -1.58 -7.42 7.50
N TRP A 87 -1.80 -8.53 8.18
CA TRP A 87 -0.70 -9.29 8.78
C TRP A 87 0.24 -9.87 7.70
N SER A 88 -0.33 -10.27 6.56
CA SER A 88 0.39 -11.01 5.54
C SER A 88 -0.18 -10.74 4.14
N ALA A 89 0.67 -10.92 3.13
CA ALA A 89 0.32 -10.69 1.74
C ALA A 89 -0.83 -11.61 1.26
N ASP A 90 -0.88 -12.86 1.75
CA ASP A 90 -1.95 -13.80 1.46
C ASP A 90 -3.32 -13.28 1.91
N LEU A 91 -3.42 -12.65 3.08
CA LEU A 91 -4.67 -12.03 3.53
C LEU A 91 -5.07 -10.84 2.67
N ALA A 92 -4.10 -9.99 2.30
CA ALA A 92 -4.35 -8.87 1.40
C ALA A 92 -4.83 -9.34 0.01
N ILE A 93 -4.22 -10.40 -0.54
CA ILE A 93 -4.63 -10.98 -1.82
C ILE A 93 -6.05 -11.56 -1.72
N LEU A 94 -6.35 -12.32 -0.65
CA LEU A 94 -7.69 -12.89 -0.45
C LEU A 94 -8.76 -11.81 -0.29
N ASP A 95 -8.45 -10.71 0.37
CA ASP A 95 -9.37 -9.57 0.55
C ASP A 95 -9.65 -8.89 -0.79
N LEU A 96 -8.62 -8.61 -1.59
CA LEU A 96 -8.78 -8.06 -2.93
C LEU A 96 -9.60 -8.98 -3.85
N LEU A 97 -9.32 -10.29 -3.85
CA LEU A 97 -10.07 -11.25 -4.65
C LEU A 97 -11.55 -11.33 -4.23
N LYS A 98 -11.85 -11.17 -2.94
CA LYS A 98 -13.24 -11.08 -2.46
C LYS A 98 -13.90 -9.79 -2.92
N ALA A 99 -13.21 -8.65 -2.81
CA ALA A 99 -13.74 -7.37 -3.27
C ALA A 99 -14.04 -7.37 -4.78
N GLU A 100 -13.17 -7.97 -5.59
CA GLU A 100 -13.41 -8.16 -7.03
C GLU A 100 -14.58 -9.11 -7.30
N ALA A 101 -14.68 -10.22 -6.55
CA ALA A 101 -15.80 -11.16 -6.67
C ALA A 101 -17.13 -10.50 -6.28
N GLU A 102 -17.16 -9.71 -5.21
CA GLU A 102 -18.35 -8.96 -4.77
C GLU A 102 -18.75 -7.87 -5.77
N ALA A 103 -17.76 -7.19 -6.38
CA ALA A 103 -18.00 -6.23 -7.45
C ALA A 103 -18.61 -6.89 -8.70
N CYS A 104 -18.21 -8.14 -9.01
CA CYS A 104 -18.81 -8.93 -10.08
C CYS A 104 -20.24 -9.42 -9.75
N VAL A 105 -20.57 -9.59 -8.46
CA VAL A 105 -21.87 -10.10 -7.99
C VAL A 105 -22.92 -8.99 -7.81
N LEU A 106 -22.54 -7.70 -7.87
CA LEU A 106 -23.52 -6.65 -8.08
C LEU A 106 -24.20 -6.87 -9.43
N PRO A 107 -25.51 -7.17 -9.47
CA PRO A 107 -26.17 -7.38 -10.73
C PRO A 107 -26.08 -6.08 -11.51
N VAL A 108 -25.91 -6.23 -12.81
CA VAL A 108 -26.35 -5.27 -13.81
C VAL A 108 -27.85 -5.02 -13.57
N CYS A 109 -28.19 -4.21 -12.56
CA CYS A 109 -29.53 -3.71 -12.32
C CYS A 109 -29.70 -2.53 -13.26
N ASN A 110 -30.30 -2.87 -14.40
CA ASN A 110 -30.93 -2.00 -15.39
C ASN A 110 -31.62 -0.76 -14.80
#